data_AF-A0A7C5P640-F1
#
_entry.id   AF-A0A7C5P640-F1
#
_cell.length_a   1.000
_cell.length_b   1.000
_cell.length_c   1.000
_cell.angle_alpha   90.00
_cell.angle_beta   90.00
_cell.angle_gamma   90.00
#
_symmetry.space_group_name_H-M   'P 1'
#
loop_
_entity.id
_entity.type
_entity.pdbx_description
1 polymer ?
#
loop_
_entity_poly.entity_id
_entity_poly.type
_entity_poly.pdbx_seq_one_letter_code
_entity_poly.pdbx_strand_id
1 'polypeptide(L)'
;MAGVGVAAPPPARVISASGQFVVYADDLHAASAISTYAEHLKRQWLRALELTDTWRDPVVVVVQSNAAPPRLSVQALGPGFHLRYQLDGGPGQLPEPAWRAAFVEILCAEFANRDLPVPGALAPIPWWLTHGLAAEFGQDAEDRLGDVRRELPVAPPPSAGALLRRAAEPAADRQLQAQAWLFTTGLLSLPAGPAKLRQLLTELGAQKNVTNAFAAVYRQDFADERRLEKWWALTLAEWRTSQVARNLTAVETEKALDEILRLPVASAQKLRLELLALQAHPLYVDAIRVYRQAVEFADPKLREQADLYREFARQQVQAIGAYLDQFDQ
;
A
#
# COMPACT_ATOMS: atom_id res chain seq x y z
N MET A 1 -3.30 -35.68 49.46
CA MET A 1 -4.22 -35.45 48.32
C MET A 1 -3.47 -34.60 47.31
N ALA A 2 -2.67 -35.23 46.45
CA ALA A 2 -1.96 -34.53 45.38
C ALA A 2 -2.97 -34.24 44.26
N GLY A 3 -3.13 -32.96 43.90
CA GLY A 3 -3.96 -32.55 42.79
C GLY A 3 -3.44 -33.17 41.50
N VAL A 4 -4.25 -34.01 40.87
CA VAL A 4 -4.03 -34.51 39.52
C VAL A 4 -4.05 -33.28 38.61
N GLY A 5 -2.88 -32.86 38.14
CA GLY A 5 -2.76 -31.84 37.11
C GLY A 5 -3.47 -32.36 35.87
N VAL A 6 -4.67 -31.84 35.62
CA VAL A 6 -5.40 -32.10 34.38
C VAL A 6 -4.53 -31.51 33.27
N ALA A 7 -3.87 -32.39 32.50
CA ALA A 7 -3.14 -32.00 31.32
C ALA A 7 -4.11 -31.26 30.39
N ALA A 8 -3.77 -30.04 30.00
CA ALA A 8 -4.56 -29.29 29.03
C ALA A 8 -4.76 -30.16 27.77
N PRO A 9 -5.97 -30.16 27.17
CA PRO A 9 -6.21 -30.90 25.95
C PRO A 9 -5.19 -30.50 24.87
N PRO A 10 -4.75 -31.45 24.02
CA PRO A 10 -3.82 -31.13 22.96
C PRO A 10 -4.43 -30.06 22.05
N PRO A 11 -3.65 -29.07 21.59
CA PRO A 11 -4.16 -28.00 20.74
C PRO A 11 -4.76 -28.58 19.46
N ALA A 12 -5.87 -27.99 19.02
CA ALA A 12 -6.49 -28.33 17.75
C ALA A 12 -5.49 -28.08 16.62
N ARG A 13 -5.42 -29.02 15.68
CA ARG A 13 -4.47 -28.99 14.56
C ARG A 13 -5.21 -29.04 13.23
N VAL A 14 -4.96 -28.06 12.36
CA VAL A 14 -5.49 -27.99 11.00
C VAL A 14 -4.34 -27.84 10.02
N ILE A 15 -4.38 -28.60 8.93
CA ILE A 15 -3.49 -28.41 7.77
C ILE A 15 -4.31 -27.73 6.68
N SER A 16 -3.75 -26.70 6.07
CA SER A 16 -4.42 -25.96 5.01
C SER A 16 -4.51 -26.75 3.70
N ALA A 17 -5.38 -26.32 2.79
CA ALA A 17 -5.63 -27.02 1.53
C ALA A 17 -4.39 -27.15 0.65
N SER A 18 -3.50 -26.15 0.66
CA SER A 18 -2.22 -26.23 -0.07
C SER A 18 -1.13 -27.04 0.66
N GLY A 19 -1.39 -27.48 1.90
CA GLY A 19 -0.40 -28.13 2.75
C GLY A 19 0.66 -27.18 3.32
N GLN A 20 0.66 -25.91 2.92
CA GLN A 20 1.66 -24.93 3.33
C GLN A 20 1.50 -24.51 4.79
N PHE A 21 0.26 -24.33 5.28
CA PHE A 21 0.03 -23.85 6.63
C PHE A 21 -0.36 -25.00 7.55
N VAL A 22 0.33 -25.10 8.68
CA VAL A 22 -0.01 -26.00 9.78
C VAL A 22 -0.40 -25.15 10.98
N VAL A 23 -1.69 -25.10 11.29
CA VAL A 23 -2.25 -24.25 12.33
C VAL A 23 -2.50 -25.06 13.60
N TYR A 24 -1.99 -24.58 14.72
CA TYR A 24 -2.25 -25.04 16.07
C TYR A 24 -3.01 -23.95 16.82
N ALA A 25 -4.15 -24.28 17.42
CA ALA A 25 -4.91 -23.34 18.24
C ALA A 25 -5.58 -24.02 19.43
N ASP A 26 -6.01 -23.22 20.41
CA ASP A 26 -6.78 -23.73 21.55
C ASP A 26 -8.14 -24.30 21.14
N ASP A 27 -8.70 -23.83 20.01
CA ASP A 27 -10.00 -24.25 19.48
C ASP A 27 -9.92 -24.56 17.97
N LEU A 28 -10.68 -25.58 17.54
CA LEU A 28 -10.74 -26.04 16.16
C LEU A 28 -11.36 -25.00 15.22
N HIS A 29 -12.35 -24.24 15.67
CA HIS A 29 -12.95 -23.19 14.84
C HIS A 29 -11.95 -22.07 14.56
N ALA A 30 -11.20 -21.64 15.58
CA ALA A 30 -10.11 -20.69 15.42
C ALA A 30 -9.04 -21.21 14.45
N ALA A 31 -8.58 -22.47 14.62
CA ALA A 31 -7.60 -23.07 13.72
C ALA A 31 -8.09 -23.12 12.26
N SER A 32 -9.37 -23.49 12.05
CA SER A 32 -9.97 -23.60 10.71
C SER A 32 -10.17 -22.23 10.05
N ALA A 33 -10.61 -21.22 10.82
CA ALA A 33 -10.78 -19.85 10.34
C ALA A 33 -9.43 -19.26 9.90
N ILE A 34 -8.38 -19.44 10.71
CA ILE A 34 -7.03 -18.96 10.42
C ILE A 34 -6.43 -19.66 9.20
N SER A 35 -6.60 -20.98 9.10
CA SER A 35 -6.16 -21.73 7.92
C SER A 35 -6.85 -21.21 6.64
N THR A 36 -8.16 -20.98 6.69
CA THR A 36 -8.93 -20.48 5.54
C THR A 36 -8.50 -19.05 5.16
N TYR A 37 -8.28 -18.20 6.16
CA TYR A 37 -7.80 -16.84 5.97
C TYR A 37 -6.40 -16.79 5.35
N ALA A 38 -5.47 -17.62 5.86
CA ALA A 38 -4.12 -17.73 5.34
C ALA A 38 -4.12 -18.14 3.85
N GLU A 39 -4.95 -19.11 3.47
CA GLU A 39 -5.11 -19.53 2.07
C GLU A 39 -5.71 -18.42 1.19
N HIS A 40 -6.68 -17.66 1.70
CA HIS A 40 -7.23 -16.52 0.97
C HIS A 40 -6.17 -15.44 0.72
N LEU A 41 -5.44 -15.05 1.75
CA LEU A 41 -4.42 -14.01 1.69
C LEU A 41 -3.23 -14.43 0.81
N LYS A 42 -2.81 -15.70 0.91
CA LYS A 42 -1.82 -16.29 -0.01
C LYS A 42 -2.26 -16.16 -1.46
N ARG A 43 -3.52 -16.46 -1.79
CA ARG A 43 -4.03 -16.32 -3.17
C ARG A 43 -4.01 -14.87 -3.64
N GLN A 44 -4.35 -13.91 -2.78
CA GLN A 44 -4.26 -12.49 -3.12
C GLN A 44 -2.80 -12.07 -3.37
N TRP A 45 -1.88 -12.49 -2.50
CA TRP A 45 -0.45 -12.21 -2.63
C TRP A 45 0.16 -12.83 -3.89
N LEU A 46 -0.15 -14.10 -4.19
CA LEU A 46 0.28 -14.77 -5.42
C LEU A 46 -0.23 -14.06 -6.67
N ARG A 47 -1.49 -13.60 -6.66
CA ARG A 47 -2.06 -12.84 -7.78
C ARG A 47 -1.41 -11.48 -7.95
N ALA A 48 -1.23 -10.73 -6.86
CA ALA A 48 -0.62 -9.40 -6.89
C ALA A 48 0.83 -9.43 -7.39
N LEU A 49 1.54 -10.51 -7.09
CA LEU A 49 2.90 -10.73 -7.57
C LEU A 49 2.97 -11.61 -8.81
N GLU A 50 1.85 -11.98 -9.45
CA GLU A 50 1.78 -12.89 -10.62
C GLU A 50 2.63 -14.16 -10.46
N LEU A 51 2.62 -14.75 -9.27
CA LEU A 51 3.36 -15.96 -8.92
C LEU A 51 2.48 -17.20 -9.06
N THR A 52 3.12 -18.31 -9.44
CA THR A 52 2.55 -19.64 -9.29
C THR A 52 2.81 -20.19 -7.89
N ASP A 53 1.88 -21.00 -7.39
CA ASP A 53 1.96 -21.65 -6.08
C ASP A 53 3.11 -22.69 -6.06
N THR A 54 4.30 -22.27 -5.62
CA THR A 54 5.56 -23.06 -5.66
C THR A 54 6.31 -22.92 -4.33
N TRP A 55 5.65 -23.33 -3.25
CA TRP A 55 6.18 -23.19 -1.89
C TRP A 55 7.13 -24.31 -1.54
N ARG A 56 8.23 -23.95 -0.87
CA ARG A 56 9.27 -24.90 -0.49
C ARG A 56 9.11 -25.35 0.95
N ASP A 57 8.95 -24.40 1.86
CA ASP A 57 8.97 -24.66 3.29
C ASP A 57 7.60 -24.44 3.96
N PRO A 58 7.22 -25.30 4.93
CA PRO A 58 5.96 -25.17 5.63
C PRO A 58 5.95 -24.00 6.62
N VAL A 59 4.80 -23.36 6.74
CA VAL A 59 4.52 -22.31 7.71
C VAL A 59 3.73 -22.91 8.87
N VAL A 60 4.26 -22.81 10.08
CA VAL A 60 3.56 -23.17 11.31
C VAL A 60 2.89 -21.92 11.88
N VAL A 61 1.63 -22.03 12.26
CA VAL A 61 0.89 -20.93 12.91
C VAL A 61 0.42 -21.44 14.25
N VAL A 62 0.74 -20.74 15.33
CA VAL A 62 0.38 -21.09 16.69
C VAL A 62 -0.45 -19.96 17.29
N VAL A 63 -1.67 -20.27 17.66
CA VAL A 63 -2.66 -19.28 18.08
C VAL A 63 -3.08 -19.61 19.51
N GLN A 64 -2.85 -18.66 20.43
CA GLN A 64 -3.05 -18.88 21.86
C GLN A 64 -3.95 -17.78 22.41
N SER A 65 -4.99 -18.14 23.16
CA SER A 65 -6.08 -17.24 23.56
C SER A 65 -5.65 -15.98 24.33
N ASN A 66 -4.48 -16.00 24.98
CA ASN A 66 -3.92 -14.90 25.79
C ASN A 66 -2.62 -14.30 25.23
N ALA A 67 -2.34 -14.47 23.93
CA ALA A 67 -1.08 -14.00 23.35
C ALA A 67 -1.12 -12.54 22.88
N ALA A 68 0.07 -11.96 22.82
CA ALA A 68 0.41 -10.67 22.21
C ALA A 68 -0.03 -10.60 20.73
N PRO A 69 0.05 -9.41 20.07
CA PRO A 69 -0.08 -9.31 18.62
C PRO A 69 0.82 -10.34 17.90
N PRO A 70 0.42 -10.81 16.71
CA PRO A 70 1.11 -11.87 15.99
C PRO A 70 2.57 -11.51 15.73
N ARG A 71 3.49 -12.42 16.09
CA ARG A 71 4.93 -12.26 15.87
C ARG A 71 5.48 -13.37 15.00
N LEU A 72 6.27 -12.98 14.01
CA LEU A 72 7.04 -13.89 13.20
C LEU A 72 8.32 -14.33 13.92
N SER A 73 8.55 -15.62 13.96
CA SER A 73 9.85 -16.22 14.25
C SER A 73 10.23 -17.18 13.13
N VAL A 74 11.52 -17.22 12.79
CA VAL A 74 12.05 -18.10 11.74
C VAL A 74 13.20 -18.92 12.30
N GLN A 75 13.16 -20.23 12.11
CA GLN A 75 14.15 -21.17 12.60
C GLN A 75 14.69 -22.01 11.46
N ALA A 76 16.01 -22.16 11.35
CA ALA A 76 16.62 -23.09 10.41
C ALA A 76 16.54 -24.52 10.95
N LEU A 77 16.03 -25.44 10.13
CA LEU A 77 15.84 -26.86 10.48
C LEU A 77 16.85 -27.74 9.74
N GLY A 78 17.72 -28.38 10.53
CA GLY A 78 18.50 -29.54 10.12
C GLY A 78 19.49 -29.31 8.96
N PRO A 79 20.12 -30.39 8.47
CA PRO A 79 21.14 -30.33 7.42
C PRO A 79 20.56 -30.14 6.00
N GLY A 80 19.24 -30.21 5.83
CA GLY A 80 18.53 -29.94 4.57
C GLY A 80 18.12 -28.49 4.36
N PHE A 81 18.42 -27.62 5.35
CA PHE A 81 18.24 -26.17 5.25
C PHE A 81 16.82 -25.73 4.94
N HIS A 82 15.85 -26.33 5.63
CA HIS A 82 14.47 -25.88 5.60
C HIS A 82 14.25 -24.77 6.62
N LEU A 83 13.48 -23.74 6.28
CA LEU A 83 13.11 -22.69 7.21
C LEU A 83 11.74 -22.98 7.81
N ARG A 84 11.66 -23.13 9.13
CA ARG A 84 10.39 -23.15 9.84
C ARG A 84 10.01 -21.73 10.19
N TYR A 85 8.96 -21.26 9.54
CA TYR A 85 8.34 -20.00 9.90
C TYR A 85 7.23 -20.27 10.93
N GLN A 86 7.22 -19.51 12.02
CA GLN A 86 6.24 -19.63 13.08
C GLN A 86 5.61 -18.27 13.39
N LEU A 87 4.27 -18.21 13.33
CA LEU A 87 3.49 -17.06 13.80
C LEU A 87 2.86 -17.39 15.15
N ASP A 88 3.21 -16.63 16.19
CA ASP A 88 2.63 -16.75 17.52
C ASP A 88 1.75 -15.54 17.82
N GLY A 89 0.46 -15.72 18.14
CA GLY A 89 -0.43 -14.59 18.42
C GLY A 89 -1.80 -14.96 19.02
N GLY A 90 -2.49 -13.95 19.55
CA GLY A 90 -3.84 -14.11 20.11
C GLY A 90 -4.94 -14.20 19.05
N PRO A 91 -6.02 -14.97 19.25
CA PRO A 91 -7.13 -15.10 18.30
C PRO A 91 -8.03 -13.85 18.22
N GLY A 92 -7.60 -12.71 18.79
CA GLY A 92 -8.35 -11.45 18.81
C GLY A 92 -9.05 -11.21 17.47
N GLN A 93 -10.39 -11.22 17.52
CA GLN A 93 -11.36 -11.20 16.41
C GLN A 93 -10.70 -11.05 15.02
N LEU A 94 -10.38 -12.17 14.39
CA LEU A 94 -9.84 -12.19 13.02
C LEU A 94 -10.74 -11.34 12.08
N PRO A 95 -10.21 -10.45 11.20
CA PRO A 95 -8.82 -10.06 10.97
C PRO A 95 -8.53 -8.59 11.34
N GLU A 96 -7.84 -8.39 12.47
CA GLU A 96 -7.11 -7.15 12.77
C GLU A 96 -5.99 -6.91 11.73
N PRO A 97 -5.67 -5.65 11.35
CA PRO A 97 -4.57 -5.32 10.44
C PRO A 97 -3.23 -6.01 10.75
N ALA A 98 -2.94 -6.27 12.04
CA ALA A 98 -1.72 -6.93 12.49
C ALA A 98 -1.58 -8.38 11.98
N TRP A 99 -2.65 -9.19 12.03
CA TRP A 99 -2.62 -10.57 11.51
C TRP A 99 -2.40 -10.59 10.00
N ARG A 100 -3.01 -9.65 9.28
CA ARG A 100 -2.80 -9.53 7.84
C ARG A 100 -1.35 -9.19 7.51
N ALA A 101 -0.79 -8.18 8.17
CA ALA A 101 0.61 -7.79 7.99
C ALA A 101 1.57 -8.95 8.29
N ALA A 102 1.35 -9.68 9.39
CA ALA A 102 2.16 -10.82 9.78
C ALA A 102 2.11 -11.98 8.77
N PHE A 103 0.92 -12.28 8.22
CA PHE A 103 0.81 -13.26 7.14
C PHE A 103 1.44 -12.78 5.83
N VAL A 104 1.39 -11.50 5.49
CA VAL A 104 2.11 -11.01 4.31
C VAL A 104 3.62 -11.07 4.54
N GLU A 105 4.07 -10.74 5.74
CA GLU A 105 5.48 -10.80 6.13
C GLU A 105 6.03 -12.22 6.00
N ILE A 106 5.32 -13.24 6.51
CA ILE A 106 5.79 -14.63 6.40
C ILE A 106 5.89 -15.08 4.94
N LEU A 107 4.95 -14.65 4.08
CA LEU A 107 4.97 -14.99 2.66
C LEU A 107 6.16 -14.36 1.94
N CYS A 108 6.41 -13.08 2.21
CA CYS A 108 7.58 -12.37 1.69
C CYS A 108 8.90 -12.94 2.25
N ALA A 109 8.93 -13.34 3.52
CA ALA A 109 10.10 -13.88 4.18
C ALA A 109 10.48 -15.27 3.65
N GLU A 110 9.50 -16.13 3.37
CA GLU A 110 9.74 -17.39 2.69
C GLU A 110 10.26 -17.15 1.27
N PHE A 111 9.61 -16.27 0.50
CA PHE A 111 10.05 -16.02 -0.86
C PHE A 111 11.46 -15.43 -0.95
N ALA A 112 11.79 -14.48 -0.07
CA ALA A 112 13.11 -13.86 -0.06
C ALA A 112 14.22 -14.80 0.42
N ASN A 113 13.91 -15.74 1.33
CA ASN A 113 14.94 -16.54 2.00
C ASN A 113 14.99 -18.02 1.55
N ARG A 114 14.05 -18.50 0.72
CA ARG A 114 13.91 -19.91 0.31
C ARG A 114 15.12 -20.52 -0.40
N ASP A 115 15.94 -19.72 -1.06
CA ASP A 115 17.08 -20.20 -1.86
C ASP A 115 18.44 -19.90 -1.20
N LEU A 116 18.43 -19.46 0.06
CA LEU A 116 19.66 -19.13 0.76
C LEU A 116 20.43 -20.40 1.19
N PRO A 117 21.72 -20.55 0.83
CA PRO A 117 22.49 -21.77 1.08
C PRO A 117 23.00 -21.97 2.54
N VAL A 118 22.63 -21.11 3.50
CA VAL A 118 22.85 -21.22 4.98
C VAL A 118 24.33 -21.12 5.44
N PRO A 119 24.69 -20.76 6.71
CA PRO A 119 23.99 -20.00 7.75
C PRO A 119 24.42 -18.52 7.75
N GLY A 120 23.44 -17.62 7.87
CA GLY A 120 23.67 -16.20 8.07
C GLY A 120 22.37 -15.53 8.49
N ALA A 121 22.42 -14.25 8.84
CA ALA A 121 21.20 -13.50 9.14
C ALA A 121 20.22 -13.61 7.95
N LEU A 122 18.97 -13.96 8.25
CA LEU A 122 17.88 -13.92 7.29
C LEU A 122 17.65 -12.47 6.87
N ALA A 123 17.22 -12.26 5.64
CA ALA A 123 16.90 -10.92 5.17
C ALA A 123 15.65 -10.41 5.91
N PRO A 124 15.74 -9.27 6.62
CA PRO A 124 14.56 -8.68 7.25
C PRO A 124 13.65 -8.13 6.16
N ILE A 125 12.35 -8.43 6.25
CA ILE A 125 11.38 -7.89 5.31
C ILE A 125 11.00 -6.48 5.75
N PRO A 126 11.10 -5.47 4.87
CA PRO A 126 10.81 -4.09 5.25
C PRO A 126 9.32 -3.92 5.58
N TRP A 127 9.04 -3.27 6.71
CA TRP A 127 7.67 -3.09 7.19
C TRP A 127 6.75 -2.41 6.17
N TRP A 128 7.27 -1.45 5.38
CA TRP A 128 6.46 -0.71 4.43
C TRP A 128 5.90 -1.63 3.33
N LEU A 129 6.64 -2.68 2.97
CA LEU A 129 6.22 -3.64 1.96
C LEU A 129 5.17 -4.58 2.52
N THR A 130 5.35 -5.07 3.75
CA THR A 130 4.41 -5.99 4.39
C THR A 130 3.09 -5.31 4.70
N HIS A 131 3.14 -4.12 5.29
CA HIS A 131 1.97 -3.31 5.60
C HIS A 131 1.30 -2.75 4.35
N GLY A 132 2.09 -2.35 3.34
CA GLY A 132 1.53 -1.86 2.08
C GLY A 132 0.78 -2.95 1.30
N LEU A 133 1.37 -4.13 1.15
CA LEU A 133 0.69 -5.28 0.53
C LEU A 133 -0.49 -5.76 1.37
N ALA A 134 -0.36 -5.82 2.70
CA ALA A 134 -1.48 -6.16 3.57
C ALA A 134 -2.62 -5.14 3.46
N ALA A 135 -2.28 -3.86 3.28
CA ALA A 135 -3.28 -2.83 3.09
C ALA A 135 -4.03 -3.00 1.76
N GLU A 136 -3.31 -3.36 0.69
CA GLU A 136 -3.85 -3.66 -0.64
C GLU A 136 -4.84 -4.84 -0.63
N PHE A 137 -4.59 -5.85 0.21
CA PHE A 137 -5.41 -7.07 0.25
C PHE A 137 -6.67 -6.95 1.12
N GLY A 138 -6.90 -5.79 1.75
CA GLY A 138 -8.06 -5.55 2.59
C GLY A 138 -9.36 -5.41 1.83
N GLN A 139 -10.47 -5.77 2.48
CA GLN A 139 -11.81 -5.53 1.94
C GLN A 139 -12.16 -4.03 1.88
N ASP A 140 -11.49 -3.21 2.68
CA ASP A 140 -11.66 -1.75 2.73
C ASP A 140 -10.67 -0.99 1.84
N ALA A 141 -10.04 -1.65 0.86
CA ALA A 141 -9.01 -0.99 0.02
C ALA A 141 -9.56 0.25 -0.72
N GLU A 142 -10.84 0.23 -1.11
CA GLU A 142 -11.51 1.37 -1.76
C GLU A 142 -11.86 2.49 -0.75
N ASP A 143 -12.41 2.16 0.42
CA ASP A 143 -12.75 3.14 1.47
C ASP A 143 -11.48 3.80 2.06
N ARG A 144 -10.38 3.05 2.12
CA ARG A 144 -9.08 3.50 2.63
C ARG A 144 -8.50 4.67 1.82
N LEU A 145 -8.87 4.85 0.55
CA LEU A 145 -8.45 6.02 -0.24
C LEU A 145 -8.91 7.34 0.39
N GLY A 146 -10.13 7.37 0.92
CA GLY A 146 -10.69 8.54 1.59
C GLY A 146 -9.97 8.87 2.89
N ASP A 147 -9.55 7.84 3.63
CA ASP A 147 -8.81 7.95 4.88
C ASP A 147 -7.38 8.42 4.65
N VAL A 148 -6.70 7.80 3.69
CA VAL A 148 -5.32 8.14 3.28
C VAL A 148 -5.21 9.60 2.87
N ARG A 149 -6.21 10.17 2.18
CA ARG A 149 -6.21 11.60 1.84
C ARG A 149 -6.19 12.50 3.08
N ARG A 150 -6.93 12.13 4.13
CA ARG A 150 -6.98 12.90 5.39
C ARG A 150 -5.67 12.78 6.18
N GLU A 151 -4.96 11.68 6.00
CA GLU A 151 -3.75 11.32 6.74
C GLU A 151 -2.45 11.78 6.06
N LEU A 152 -2.48 12.11 4.76
CA LEU A 152 -1.29 12.60 4.05
C LEU A 152 -0.94 14.06 4.40
N PRO A 153 0.34 14.37 4.68
CA PRO A 153 0.77 15.69 5.16
C PRO A 153 0.71 16.75 4.05
N VAL A 154 0.06 17.89 4.29
CA VAL A 154 -0.17 18.94 3.27
C VAL A 154 1.13 19.40 2.61
N ALA A 155 2.17 19.66 3.41
CA ALA A 155 3.56 19.88 3.00
C ALA A 155 4.48 19.90 4.26
N PRO A 156 5.80 19.61 4.14
CA PRO A 156 6.50 19.09 2.96
C PRO A 156 6.14 17.61 2.68
N PRO A 157 6.33 17.12 1.43
CA PRO A 157 6.08 15.72 1.12
C PRO A 157 7.03 14.81 1.92
N PRO A 158 6.53 13.66 2.43
CA PRO A 158 7.36 12.72 3.16
C PRO A 158 8.42 12.12 2.24
N SER A 159 9.63 11.87 2.77
CA SER A 159 10.74 11.30 1.99
C SER A 159 10.51 9.81 1.68
N ALA A 160 10.59 9.46 0.40
CA ALA A 160 10.60 8.07 -0.06
C ALA A 160 11.83 7.30 0.46
N GLY A 161 13.00 7.95 0.48
CA GLY A 161 14.22 7.34 1.01
C GLY A 161 14.10 7.03 2.51
N ALA A 162 13.47 7.92 3.29
CA ALA A 162 13.22 7.70 4.71
C ALA A 162 12.21 6.56 4.95
N LEU A 163 11.18 6.45 4.11
CA LEU A 163 10.23 5.33 4.14
C LEU A 163 10.93 3.99 3.83
N LEU A 164 11.73 3.97 2.74
CA LEU A 164 12.46 2.80 2.26
C LEU A 164 13.42 2.24 3.30
N ARG A 165 14.17 3.11 3.99
CA ARG A 165 15.20 2.73 4.98
C ARG A 165 14.63 2.37 6.35
N ARG A 166 13.35 2.62 6.59
CA ARG A 166 12.75 2.34 7.89
C ARG A 166 12.64 0.82 8.09
N ALA A 167 13.29 0.34 9.15
CA ALA A 167 13.34 -1.09 9.46
C ALA A 167 12.17 -1.55 10.35
N ALA A 168 11.77 -0.73 11.32
CA ALA A 168 10.76 -1.10 12.31
C ALA A 168 9.37 -0.55 11.96
N GLU A 169 8.34 -1.32 12.31
CA GLU A 169 6.96 -0.86 12.28
C GLU A 169 6.76 0.31 13.26
N PRO A 170 6.18 1.44 12.80
CA PRO A 170 5.88 2.56 13.68
C PRO A 170 4.70 2.24 14.60
N ALA A 171 4.74 2.74 15.83
CA ALA A 171 3.63 2.58 16.77
C ALA A 171 2.40 3.36 16.30
N ALA A 172 1.39 2.65 15.78
CA ALA A 172 0.04 3.16 15.46
C ALA A 172 0.00 4.47 14.63
N ASP A 173 0.97 4.69 13.74
CA ASP A 173 1.04 5.87 12.88
C ASP A 173 0.28 5.63 11.57
N ARG A 174 -0.97 6.11 11.52
CA ARG A 174 -1.84 5.93 10.35
C ARG A 174 -1.29 6.63 9.10
N GLN A 175 -0.64 7.79 9.26
CA GLN A 175 -0.02 8.50 8.16
C GLN A 175 1.13 7.69 7.54
N LEU A 176 1.94 7.01 8.35
CA LEU A 176 2.97 6.10 7.84
C LEU A 176 2.36 4.87 7.18
N GLN A 177 1.32 4.27 7.75
CA GLN A 177 0.61 3.14 7.14
C GLN A 177 0.02 3.51 5.77
N ALA A 178 -0.58 4.70 5.66
CA ALA A 178 -1.07 5.26 4.41
C ALA A 178 0.05 5.45 3.37
N GLN A 179 1.21 5.96 3.79
CA GLN A 179 2.38 6.09 2.92
C GLN A 179 2.93 4.74 2.46
N ALA A 180 3.03 3.75 3.35
CA ALA A 180 3.49 2.40 3.01
C ALA A 180 2.60 1.74 1.96
N TRP A 181 1.28 1.89 2.12
CA TRP A 181 0.31 1.43 1.14
C TRP A 181 0.49 2.14 -0.21
N LEU A 182 0.42 3.47 -0.25
CA LEU A 182 0.57 4.23 -1.49
C LEU A 182 1.90 3.99 -2.20
N PHE A 183 2.99 3.85 -1.44
CA PHE A 183 4.30 3.55 -1.98
C PHE A 183 4.30 2.17 -2.65
N THR A 184 3.73 1.16 -1.98
CA THR A 184 3.63 -0.19 -2.52
C THR A 184 2.73 -0.26 -3.76
N THR A 185 1.54 0.35 -3.72
CA THR A 185 0.60 0.42 -4.85
C THR A 185 1.21 1.21 -6.02
N GLY A 186 1.95 2.28 -5.73
CA GLY A 186 2.72 3.02 -6.73
C GLY A 186 3.78 2.15 -7.42
N LEU A 187 4.54 1.35 -6.66
CA LEU A 187 5.53 0.42 -7.23
C LEU A 187 4.88 -0.70 -8.05
N LEU A 188 3.73 -1.22 -7.63
CA LEU A 188 2.94 -2.18 -8.40
C LEU A 188 2.42 -1.59 -9.72
N SER A 189 2.15 -0.29 -9.73
CA SER A 189 1.63 0.43 -10.91
C SER A 189 2.72 0.80 -11.92
N LEU A 190 4.01 0.63 -11.58
CA LEU A 190 5.10 0.85 -12.53
C LEU A 190 5.07 -0.19 -13.67
N PRO A 191 5.69 0.10 -14.82
CA PRO A 191 5.90 -0.90 -15.86
C PRO A 191 6.64 -2.12 -15.30
N ALA A 192 6.04 -3.30 -15.48
CA ALA A 192 6.49 -4.57 -14.90
C ALA A 192 6.57 -4.55 -13.35
N GLY A 193 5.70 -3.78 -12.69
CA GLY A 193 5.67 -3.61 -11.23
C GLY A 193 5.65 -4.93 -10.44
N PRO A 194 4.72 -5.86 -10.71
CA PRO A 194 4.72 -7.18 -10.05
C PRO A 194 6.03 -7.93 -10.21
N ALA A 195 6.60 -7.95 -11.43
CA ALA A 195 7.87 -8.60 -11.71
C ALA A 195 9.05 -7.95 -10.96
N LYS A 196 9.07 -6.62 -10.88
CA LYS A 196 10.07 -5.88 -10.11
C LYS A 196 9.95 -6.14 -8.62
N LEU A 197 8.74 -6.23 -8.05
CA LEU A 197 8.59 -6.58 -6.63
C LEU A 197 9.02 -8.03 -6.33
N ARG A 198 8.75 -8.99 -7.22
CA ARG A 198 9.32 -10.36 -7.10
C ARG A 198 10.84 -10.32 -7.09
N GLN A 199 11.43 -9.56 -8.01
CA GLN A 199 12.88 -9.40 -8.10
C GLN A 199 13.43 -8.71 -6.85
N LEU A 200 12.72 -7.72 -6.30
CA LEU A 200 13.09 -7.03 -5.06
C LEU A 200 13.18 -8.02 -3.89
N LEU A 201 12.22 -8.93 -3.74
CA LEU A 201 12.27 -9.96 -2.70
C LEU A 201 13.46 -10.91 -2.89
N THR A 202 13.77 -11.28 -4.14
CA THR A 202 14.93 -12.12 -4.48
C THR A 202 16.24 -11.43 -4.13
N GLU A 203 16.40 -10.16 -4.55
CA GLU A 203 17.57 -9.33 -4.24
C GLU A 203 17.69 -9.02 -2.74
N LEU A 204 16.55 -8.89 -2.04
CA LEU A 204 16.52 -8.69 -0.60
C LEU A 204 17.14 -9.89 0.12
N GLY A 205 16.81 -11.11 -0.30
CA GLY A 205 17.45 -12.33 0.17
C GLY A 205 18.96 -12.32 -0.01
N ALA A 206 19.42 -12.00 -1.22
CA ALA A 206 20.83 -12.00 -1.58
C ALA A 206 21.65 -10.92 -0.86
N GLN A 207 21.10 -9.69 -0.79
CA GLN A 207 21.84 -8.52 -0.31
C GLN A 207 21.59 -8.19 1.16
N LYS A 208 20.49 -8.70 1.73
CA LYS A 208 20.08 -8.49 3.14
C LYS A 208 19.99 -7.02 3.54
N ASN A 209 19.82 -6.16 2.54
CA ASN A 209 19.74 -4.73 2.69
C ASN A 209 18.72 -4.20 1.67
N VAL A 210 17.62 -3.64 2.19
CA VAL A 210 16.52 -3.16 1.35
C VAL A 210 16.94 -2.05 0.40
N THR A 211 17.84 -1.16 0.80
CA THR A 211 18.30 -0.05 -0.06
C THR A 211 19.11 -0.56 -1.23
N ASN A 212 20.03 -1.51 -0.99
CA ASN A 212 20.83 -2.07 -2.08
C ASN A 212 20.00 -2.97 -3.00
N ALA A 213 19.09 -3.77 -2.45
CA ALA A 213 18.14 -4.58 -3.22
C ALA A 213 17.23 -3.70 -4.08
N PHE A 214 16.68 -2.63 -3.51
CA PHE A 214 15.85 -1.66 -4.24
C PHE A 214 16.64 -0.99 -5.36
N ALA A 215 17.87 -0.54 -5.09
CA ALA A 215 18.73 0.05 -6.11
C ALA A 215 19.12 -0.96 -7.20
N ALA A 216 19.22 -2.26 -6.91
CA ALA A 216 19.52 -3.27 -7.93
C ALA A 216 18.36 -3.42 -8.94
N VAL A 217 17.12 -3.37 -8.45
CA VAL A 217 15.91 -3.59 -9.26
C VAL A 217 15.43 -2.32 -9.96
N TYR A 218 15.33 -1.21 -9.22
CA TYR A 218 14.64 -0.01 -9.68
C TYR A 218 15.58 1.05 -10.27
N ARG A 219 16.88 0.76 -10.48
CA ARG A 219 17.85 1.73 -11.05
C ARG A 219 17.42 2.33 -12.39
N GLN A 220 16.74 1.53 -13.21
CA GLN A 220 16.28 1.98 -14.53
C GLN A 220 15.10 2.96 -14.42
N ASP A 221 14.25 2.81 -13.39
CA ASP A 221 13.14 3.74 -13.11
C ASP A 221 13.65 4.98 -12.34
N PHE A 222 14.53 4.75 -11.36
CA PHE A 222 15.08 5.75 -10.45
C PHE A 222 16.62 5.70 -10.50
N ALA A 223 17.21 6.54 -11.35
CA ALA A 223 18.66 6.61 -11.51
C ALA A 223 19.40 7.02 -10.21
N ASP A 224 18.75 7.84 -9.38
CA ASP A 224 19.24 8.33 -8.11
C ASP A 224 18.08 8.58 -7.12
N GLU A 225 18.43 8.91 -5.87
CA GLU A 225 17.45 9.21 -4.82
C GLU A 225 16.59 10.44 -5.17
N ARG A 226 17.11 11.41 -5.93
CA ARG A 226 16.33 12.60 -6.32
C ARG A 226 15.19 12.23 -7.27
N ARG A 227 15.41 11.31 -8.21
CA ARG A 227 14.35 10.80 -9.09
C ARG A 227 13.30 10.01 -8.33
N LEU A 228 13.72 9.22 -7.34
CA LEU A 228 12.80 8.51 -6.45
C LEU A 228 11.92 9.49 -5.68
N GLU A 229 12.51 10.52 -5.07
CA GLU A 229 11.77 11.55 -4.33
C GLU A 229 10.82 12.35 -5.23
N LYS A 230 11.25 12.70 -6.45
CA LYS A 230 10.40 13.39 -7.43
C LYS A 230 9.21 12.52 -7.85
N TRP A 231 9.44 11.25 -8.18
CA TRP A 231 8.37 10.31 -8.51
C TRP A 231 7.40 10.15 -7.34
N TRP A 232 7.91 10.07 -6.12
CA TRP A 232 7.09 9.91 -4.93
C TRP A 232 6.23 11.14 -4.65
N ALA A 233 6.79 12.34 -4.77
CA ALA A 233 6.04 13.59 -4.63
C ALA A 233 4.93 13.71 -5.69
N LEU A 234 5.22 13.34 -6.95
CA LEU A 234 4.22 13.30 -8.02
C LEU A 234 3.14 12.26 -7.76
N THR A 235 3.52 11.06 -7.34
CA THR A 235 2.59 9.99 -6.95
C THR A 235 1.63 10.50 -5.88
N LEU A 236 2.15 11.05 -4.78
CA LEU A 236 1.33 11.62 -3.71
C LEU A 236 0.39 12.74 -4.19
N ALA A 237 0.84 13.58 -5.13
CA ALA A 237 0.01 14.63 -5.71
C ALA A 237 -1.10 14.05 -6.60
N GLU A 238 -0.79 13.07 -7.46
CA GLU A 238 -1.74 12.39 -8.33
C GLU A 238 -2.84 11.69 -7.53
N TRP A 239 -2.48 10.98 -6.45
CA TRP A 239 -3.47 10.32 -5.59
C TRP A 239 -4.40 11.32 -4.88
N ARG A 240 -3.91 12.53 -4.58
CA ARG A 240 -4.76 13.61 -4.07
C ARG A 240 -5.73 14.15 -5.12
N THR A 241 -5.35 14.19 -6.39
CA THR A 241 -6.14 14.81 -7.46
C THR A 241 -7.06 13.82 -8.19
N SER A 242 -6.61 12.59 -8.48
CA SER A 242 -7.27 11.64 -9.39
C SER A 242 -8.59 11.06 -8.84
N GLN A 243 -8.83 11.14 -7.53
CA GLN A 243 -10.08 10.69 -6.91
C GLN A 243 -11.02 11.84 -6.53
N VAL A 244 -10.59 13.10 -6.65
CA VAL A 244 -11.53 14.24 -6.64
C VAL A 244 -12.55 14.05 -7.76
N ALA A 245 -12.21 13.45 -8.91
CA ALA A 245 -13.18 13.23 -9.98
C ALA A 245 -14.14 12.03 -9.78
N ARG A 246 -13.83 11.07 -8.89
CA ARG A 246 -14.61 9.81 -8.75
C ARG A 246 -15.60 9.77 -7.59
N ASN A 247 -15.41 10.62 -6.58
CA ASN A 247 -16.26 10.66 -5.37
C ASN A 247 -17.15 11.90 -5.27
N LEU A 248 -17.19 12.73 -6.31
CA LEU A 248 -18.10 13.86 -6.33
C LEU A 248 -19.48 13.37 -6.76
N THR A 249 -20.49 13.65 -5.95
CA THR A 249 -21.88 13.59 -6.38
C THR A 249 -22.08 14.49 -7.62
N ALA A 250 -23.19 14.33 -8.34
CA ALA A 250 -23.49 15.19 -9.50
C ALA A 250 -23.38 16.69 -9.16
N VAL A 251 -23.80 17.08 -7.94
CA VAL A 251 -23.72 18.46 -7.41
C VAL A 251 -22.28 18.89 -7.15
N GLU A 252 -21.46 18.01 -6.60
CA GLU A 252 -20.05 18.33 -6.32
C GLU A 252 -19.20 18.29 -7.60
N THR A 253 -19.59 17.48 -8.58
CA THR A 253 -19.00 17.41 -9.93
C THR A 253 -19.33 18.68 -10.70
N GLU A 254 -20.58 19.14 -10.63
CA GLU A 254 -21.03 20.40 -11.20
C GLU A 254 -20.26 21.58 -10.59
N LYS A 255 -20.04 21.56 -9.27
CA LYS A 255 -19.23 22.57 -8.58
C LYS A 255 -17.76 22.56 -8.99
N ALA A 256 -17.12 21.39 -9.08
CA ALA A 256 -15.73 21.26 -9.51
C ALA A 256 -15.53 21.60 -11.00
N LEU A 257 -16.52 21.27 -11.84
CA LEU A 257 -16.53 21.62 -13.26
C LEU A 257 -16.71 23.14 -13.47
N ASP A 258 -17.53 23.76 -12.62
CA ASP A 258 -17.74 25.21 -12.56
C ASP A 258 -16.51 25.99 -12.03
N GLU A 259 -15.66 25.34 -11.24
CA GLU A 259 -14.36 25.85 -10.84
C GLU A 259 -13.33 25.83 -11.98
N ILE A 260 -13.31 24.77 -12.80
CA ILE A 260 -12.32 24.61 -13.89
C ILE A 260 -12.63 25.53 -15.07
N LEU A 261 -13.90 25.71 -15.42
CA LEU A 261 -14.33 26.41 -16.62
C LEU A 261 -14.33 27.95 -16.48
N ARG A 262 -14.01 28.50 -15.30
CA ARG A 262 -13.88 29.95 -15.03
C ARG A 262 -12.45 30.49 -15.20
N LEU A 263 -11.49 29.68 -15.65
CA LEU A 263 -10.14 30.15 -15.98
C LEU A 263 -10.18 31.06 -17.23
N PRO A 264 -9.59 32.28 -17.19
CA PRO A 264 -9.60 33.19 -18.32
C PRO A 264 -8.81 32.65 -19.51
N VAL A 265 -9.40 32.84 -20.70
CA VAL A 265 -9.06 32.29 -22.05
C VAL A 265 -7.61 32.52 -22.52
N ALA A 266 -6.78 33.29 -21.79
CA ALA A 266 -5.36 33.45 -22.09
C ALA A 266 -4.52 32.17 -21.83
N SER A 267 -4.98 31.27 -20.95
CA SER A 267 -4.34 29.96 -20.72
C SER A 267 -4.75 28.88 -21.74
N ALA A 268 -5.71 29.19 -22.60
CA ALA A 268 -6.33 28.22 -23.51
C ALA A 268 -5.39 27.72 -24.61
N GLN A 269 -4.29 28.42 -24.93
CA GLN A 269 -3.37 27.99 -25.99
C GLN A 269 -2.37 26.93 -25.51
N LYS A 270 -1.98 26.97 -24.23
CA LYS A 270 -1.16 25.94 -23.57
C LYS A 270 -2.01 24.71 -23.22
N LEU A 271 -3.22 24.95 -22.70
CA LEU A 271 -4.22 23.91 -22.53
C LEU A 271 -4.67 23.30 -23.85
N ARG A 272 -4.64 23.98 -25.01
CA ARG A 272 -5.03 23.39 -26.30
C ARG A 272 -4.09 22.25 -26.75
N LEU A 273 -2.81 22.30 -26.37
CA LEU A 273 -1.85 21.23 -26.66
C LEU A 273 -2.03 20.03 -25.70
N GLU A 274 -2.36 20.28 -24.43
CA GLU A 274 -2.68 19.21 -23.46
C GLU A 274 -4.10 18.64 -23.66
N LEU A 275 -5.04 19.45 -24.12
CA LEU A 275 -6.42 19.06 -24.46
C LEU A 275 -6.46 18.28 -25.78
N LEU A 276 -5.55 18.53 -26.74
CA LEU A 276 -5.36 17.68 -27.92
C LEU A 276 -4.92 16.26 -27.53
N ALA A 277 -4.21 16.09 -26.41
CA ALA A 277 -3.87 14.79 -25.85
C ALA A 277 -5.05 14.13 -25.10
N LEU A 278 -5.96 14.93 -24.53
CA LEU A 278 -7.19 14.46 -23.84
C LEU A 278 -8.42 14.28 -24.75
N GLN A 279 -8.39 14.80 -25.99
CA GLN A 279 -9.48 14.73 -26.97
C GLN A 279 -9.76 13.32 -27.52
N ALA A 280 -9.06 12.29 -27.05
CA ALA A 280 -9.31 10.91 -27.44
C ALA A 280 -10.52 10.26 -26.75
N HIS A 281 -11.19 10.91 -25.78
CA HIS A 281 -12.30 10.29 -25.05
C HIS A 281 -13.68 10.97 -25.29
N PRO A 282 -14.70 10.25 -25.81
CA PRO A 282 -16.00 10.79 -26.23
C PRO A 282 -16.85 11.50 -25.15
N LEU A 283 -16.51 11.35 -23.87
CA LEU A 283 -17.36 11.81 -22.75
C LEU A 283 -17.17 13.30 -22.37
N TYR A 284 -16.13 13.97 -22.88
CA TYR A 284 -15.83 15.37 -22.50
C TYR A 284 -16.54 16.43 -23.37
N VAL A 285 -17.11 16.04 -24.52
CA VAL A 285 -17.77 16.98 -25.45
C VAL A 285 -19.14 17.43 -24.94
N ASP A 286 -19.80 16.61 -24.11
CA ASP A 286 -21.14 16.92 -23.61
C ASP A 286 -21.10 17.84 -22.37
N ALA A 287 -20.04 17.79 -21.57
CA ALA A 287 -19.86 18.63 -20.38
C ALA A 287 -19.70 20.13 -20.73
N ILE A 288 -19.02 20.44 -21.84
CA ILE A 288 -18.82 21.82 -22.31
C ILE A 288 -20.14 22.47 -22.79
N ARG A 289 -21.10 21.66 -23.22
CA ARG A 289 -22.39 22.13 -23.74
C ARG A 289 -23.31 22.66 -22.64
N VAL A 290 -23.35 21.95 -21.51
CA VAL A 290 -24.20 22.28 -20.35
C VAL A 290 -23.70 23.56 -19.67
N TYR A 291 -22.38 23.75 -19.63
CA TYR A 291 -21.76 24.89 -18.97
C TYR A 291 -22.11 26.25 -19.61
N ARG A 292 -22.30 26.27 -20.93
CA ARG A 292 -22.69 27.47 -21.66
C ARG A 292 -24.06 28.00 -21.23
N GLN A 293 -24.95 27.12 -20.75
CA GLN A 293 -26.32 27.47 -20.36
C GLN A 293 -26.39 28.08 -18.94
N ALA A 294 -25.46 27.74 -18.04
CA ALA A 294 -25.49 28.23 -16.65
C ALA A 294 -25.00 29.68 -16.50
N VAL A 295 -24.07 30.12 -17.37
CA VAL A 295 -23.53 31.49 -17.38
C VAL A 295 -24.60 32.54 -17.73
N GLU A 296 -25.71 32.13 -18.35
CA GLU A 296 -26.81 33.03 -18.71
C GLU A 296 -27.63 33.54 -17.49
N PHE A 297 -27.53 32.95 -16.28
CA PHE A 297 -28.52 33.18 -15.21
C PHE A 297 -28.08 34.00 -13.96
N ALA A 298 -26.81 34.45 -13.88
CA ALA A 298 -26.32 35.57 -13.03
C ALA A 298 -26.84 35.73 -11.56
N ASP A 299 -26.51 34.83 -10.62
CA ASP A 299 -26.80 34.98 -9.17
C ASP A 299 -25.63 35.62 -8.37
N PRO A 300 -25.89 36.67 -7.54
CA PRO A 300 -24.87 37.36 -6.74
C PRO A 300 -24.33 36.60 -5.50
N LYS A 301 -25.06 35.65 -4.89
CA LYS A 301 -24.51 34.84 -3.79
C LYS A 301 -23.43 33.86 -4.27
N LEU A 302 -23.55 33.41 -5.51
CA LEU A 302 -22.53 32.60 -6.20
C LEU A 302 -21.24 33.40 -6.51
N ARG A 303 -21.28 34.74 -6.48
CA ARG A 303 -20.10 35.60 -6.69
C ARG A 303 -19.25 35.75 -5.44
N GLU A 304 -19.85 36.03 -4.29
CA GLU A 304 -19.13 36.18 -3.01
C GLU A 304 -18.44 34.87 -2.61
N GLN A 305 -19.09 33.74 -2.87
CA GLN A 305 -18.51 32.42 -2.64
C GLN A 305 -17.39 32.09 -3.64
N ALA A 306 -17.47 32.58 -4.89
CA ALA A 306 -16.42 32.41 -5.89
C ALA A 306 -15.14 33.21 -5.57
N ASP A 307 -15.25 34.36 -4.91
CA ASP A 307 -14.09 35.17 -4.52
C ASP A 307 -13.29 34.52 -3.38
N LEU A 308 -13.97 33.87 -2.41
CA LEU A 308 -13.31 33.09 -1.35
C LEU A 308 -12.52 31.89 -1.91
N TYR A 309 -13.06 31.20 -2.90
CA TYR A 309 -12.37 30.07 -3.55
C TYR A 309 -11.20 30.52 -4.42
N ARG A 310 -11.29 31.70 -5.05
CA ARG A 310 -10.20 32.32 -5.81
C ARG A 310 -9.00 32.64 -4.92
N GLU A 311 -9.23 33.10 -3.69
CA GLU A 311 -8.18 33.40 -2.70
C GLU A 311 -7.41 32.12 -2.31
N PHE A 312 -8.13 31.00 -2.07
CA PHE A 312 -7.55 29.72 -1.68
C PHE A 312 -6.71 29.07 -2.80
N ALA A 313 -7.23 29.06 -4.03
CA ALA A 313 -6.50 28.52 -5.19
C ALA A 313 -5.22 29.30 -5.47
N ARG A 314 -5.23 30.63 -5.28
CA ARG A 314 -4.05 31.49 -5.44
C ARG A 314 -2.96 31.15 -4.42
N GLN A 315 -3.33 30.85 -3.18
CA GLN A 315 -2.39 30.45 -2.13
C GLN A 315 -1.73 29.09 -2.44
N GLN A 316 -2.49 28.12 -2.97
CA GLN A 316 -1.96 26.79 -3.35
C GLN A 316 -0.99 26.87 -4.53
N VAL A 317 -1.30 27.65 -5.56
CA VAL A 317 -0.41 27.85 -6.71
C VAL A 317 0.88 28.57 -6.29
N GLN A 318 0.81 29.54 -5.38
CA GLN A 318 1.99 30.20 -4.83
C GLN A 318 2.85 29.26 -3.98
N ALA A 319 2.23 28.40 -3.17
CA ALA A 319 2.94 27.42 -2.35
C ALA A 319 3.66 26.35 -3.20
N ILE A 320 3.00 25.87 -4.25
CA ILE A 320 3.58 24.90 -5.19
C ILE A 320 4.69 25.55 -6.02
N GLY A 321 4.50 26.78 -6.50
CA GLY A 321 5.54 27.54 -7.22
C GLY A 321 6.78 27.77 -6.37
N ALA A 322 6.61 28.28 -5.14
CA ALA A 322 7.72 28.52 -4.22
C ALA A 322 8.47 27.23 -3.81
N TYR A 323 7.77 26.09 -3.78
CA TYR A 323 8.38 24.78 -3.52
C TYR A 323 9.18 24.28 -4.73
N LEU A 324 8.67 24.44 -5.95
CA LEU A 324 9.36 24.02 -7.18
C LEU A 324 10.60 24.88 -7.47
N ASP A 325 10.54 26.19 -7.20
CA ASP A 325 11.67 27.12 -7.38
C ASP A 325 12.88 26.78 -6.47
N GLN A 326 12.66 26.05 -5.36
CA GLN A 326 13.74 25.59 -4.47
C GLN A 326 14.53 24.39 -5.04
N PHE A 327 14.03 23.73 -6.09
CA PHE A 327 14.71 22.59 -6.72
C PHE A 327 15.36 22.94 -8.07
N ASP A 328 15.20 24.18 -8.53
CA ASP A 328 15.81 24.71 -9.77
C ASP A 328 17.11 25.54 -9.51
N GLN A 329 17.61 25.57 -8.27
CA GLN A 329 18.94 26.10 -7.88
C GLN A 329 19.90 24.99 -7.47
#